data_AF-A0A442UYC9-F1
#
_entry.id   AF-A0A442UYC9-F1
#
_cell.length_a   1.000
_cell.length_b   1.000
_cell.length_c   1.000
_cell.angle_alpha   90.00
_cell.angle_beta   90.00
_cell.angle_gamma   90.00
#
_symmetry.space_group_name_H-M   'P 1'
#
loop_
_entity.id
_entity.type
_entity.pdbx_description
1 polymer ?
#
loop_
_entity_poly.entity_id
_entity_poly.type
_entity_poly.pdbx_seq_one_letter_code
_entity_poly.pdbx_strand_id
1 'polypeptide(L)'
;MRLSAGGHVVSSGRAPTPAPIARGLDSVLAIESRRFGPSLASRSEPLPSGGSGPAELVVDLTGTFARRGTPVLTLEFCGRSSFPAGVAETLASGRLPELAVRLDGVTVARGRPMLGDRLWLSRSCNDLLAGAISLVAQSVARFAAGELAPIADSPAPMLRNAGFVRHYLPFFCRGLLDRAVQKLRLGRRPFYWQVAYRLIEGPGVAETGQLDGKPFTVLADDGQRFYADPFVLERDGRHYLFVEEFPYATGRGVISVAELGDDGSFGVPRVVLEETHHLSYPQVFAHAGEIFMIPESAAARELVLYRAAQFPDRWVRDTVLLTDKDFNDATLLESAGRFWLLGTERFGYGSASDTMAVYSAPSLRGPWVAHALNPIAVDHSAARPGGAFIRHGDAPVLPVQNGSRAYGGGLGLMRLERLDDFDVRFAPPCPIGPGPAWVRAGIHTLNRAGNLEVVDSAG
;
A
#
# COMPACT_ATOMS: atom_id res chain seq x y z
N MET A 1 -18.94 -12.28 5.49
CA MET A 1 -19.20 -10.95 4.90
C MET A 1 -18.44 -10.74 3.60
N ARG A 2 -17.09 -10.61 3.58
CA ARG A 2 -16.33 -10.39 2.32
C ARG A 2 -16.51 -11.49 1.27
N LEU A 3 -16.36 -12.76 1.64
CA LEU A 3 -16.56 -13.88 0.71
C LEU A 3 -18.00 -13.92 0.17
N SER A 4 -18.99 -13.66 1.02
CA SER A 4 -20.40 -13.58 0.60
C SER A 4 -20.66 -12.41 -0.36
N ALA A 5 -20.03 -11.26 -0.12
CA ALA A 5 -20.09 -10.12 -1.05
C ALA A 5 -19.38 -10.41 -2.38
N GLY A 6 -18.41 -11.32 -2.39
CA GLY A 6 -17.80 -11.89 -3.59
C GLY A 6 -18.63 -13.00 -4.26
N GLY A 7 -19.87 -13.24 -3.81
CA GLY A 7 -20.78 -14.23 -4.41
C GLY A 7 -20.62 -15.66 -3.88
N HIS A 8 -19.76 -15.90 -2.89
CA HIS A 8 -19.56 -17.24 -2.33
C HIS A 8 -20.64 -17.60 -1.29
N VAL A 9 -21.10 -18.85 -1.32
CA VAL A 9 -21.91 -19.43 -0.24
C VAL A 9 -20.98 -19.86 0.89
N VAL A 10 -21.18 -19.34 2.10
CA VAL A 10 -20.27 -19.55 3.24
C VAL A 10 -21.02 -20.19 4.40
N SER A 11 -20.48 -21.30 4.92
CA SER A 11 -20.88 -21.92 6.18
C SER A 11 -19.71 -21.95 7.15
N SER A 12 -19.98 -21.82 8.45
CA SER A 12 -18.96 -21.97 9.50
C SER A 12 -19.32 -23.09 10.47
N GLY A 13 -18.31 -23.87 10.88
CA GLY A 13 -18.38 -24.90 11.89
C GLY A 13 -17.35 -24.68 12.99
N ARG A 14 -17.51 -25.36 14.13
CA ARG A 14 -16.55 -25.34 15.24
C ARG A 14 -15.81 -26.67 15.29
N ALA A 15 -14.51 -26.62 15.57
CA ALA A 15 -13.71 -27.78 15.91
C ALA A 15 -13.22 -27.67 17.36
N PRO A 16 -13.22 -28.77 18.13
CA PRO A 16 -12.61 -28.78 19.45
C PRO A 16 -11.10 -28.67 19.29
N THR A 17 -10.54 -27.53 19.70
CA THR A 17 -9.09 -27.30 19.75
C THR A 17 -8.60 -27.23 21.20
N PRO A 18 -7.35 -27.64 21.49
CA PRO A 18 -6.73 -27.32 22.77
C PRO A 18 -6.78 -25.80 22.99
N ALA A 19 -7.14 -25.37 24.19
CA ALA A 19 -7.18 -23.94 24.52
C ALA A 19 -5.79 -23.34 24.21
N PRO A 20 -5.69 -22.34 23.32
CA PRO A 20 -4.40 -21.77 22.98
C PRO A 20 -3.75 -21.18 24.24
N ILE A 21 -2.45 -21.41 24.40
CA ILE A 21 -1.66 -20.81 25.49
C ILE A 21 -1.43 -19.33 25.14
N ALA A 22 -2.50 -18.53 25.24
CA ALA A 22 -2.54 -17.12 24.83
C ALA A 22 -2.82 -16.16 25.99
N ARG A 23 -2.76 -16.62 27.25
CA ARG A 23 -3.13 -15.82 28.44
C ARG A 23 -2.45 -14.45 28.50
N GLY A 24 -1.18 -14.36 28.09
CA GLY A 24 -0.45 -13.09 28.02
C GLY A 24 -1.02 -12.13 26.98
N LEU A 25 -1.27 -12.61 25.75
CA LEU A 25 -1.87 -11.84 24.67
C LEU A 25 -3.29 -11.37 25.05
N ASP A 26 -4.12 -12.30 25.55
CA ASP A 26 -5.48 -12.02 25.99
C ASP A 26 -5.51 -10.91 27.06
N SER A 27 -4.57 -10.95 28.01
CA SER A 27 -4.45 -9.94 29.08
C SER A 27 -4.09 -8.56 28.52
N VAL A 28 -3.13 -8.48 27.61
CA VAL A 28 -2.73 -7.21 26.97
C VAL A 28 -3.90 -6.63 26.16
N LEU A 29 -4.56 -7.45 25.35
CA LEU A 29 -5.72 -7.04 24.56
C LEU A 29 -6.87 -6.55 25.46
N ALA A 30 -7.13 -7.22 26.58
CA ALA A 30 -8.14 -6.79 27.55
C ALA A 30 -7.80 -5.43 28.16
N ILE A 31 -6.53 -5.16 28.50
CA ILE A 31 -6.09 -3.87 29.02
C ILE A 31 -6.23 -2.78 27.96
N GLU A 32 -5.71 -2.99 26.76
CA GLU A 32 -5.75 -2.02 25.67
C GLU A 32 -7.18 -1.72 25.19
N SER A 33 -8.09 -2.70 25.29
CA SER A 33 -9.49 -2.52 24.90
C SER A 33 -10.22 -1.43 25.69
N ARG A 34 -9.80 -1.15 26.93
CA ARG A 34 -10.34 -0.06 27.75
C ARG A 34 -10.09 1.32 27.14
N ARG A 35 -9.06 1.44 26.29
CA ARG A 35 -8.68 2.68 25.63
C ARG A 35 -9.15 2.73 24.18
N PHE A 36 -9.08 1.61 23.46
CA PHE A 36 -9.25 1.57 22.00
C PHE A 36 -10.51 0.84 21.54
N GLY A 37 -11.26 0.23 22.45
CA GLY A 37 -12.32 -0.72 22.10
C GLY A 37 -11.77 -2.11 21.73
N PRO A 38 -12.64 -3.04 21.33
CA PRO A 38 -12.24 -4.39 20.97
C PRO A 38 -11.31 -4.43 19.75
N SER A 39 -10.38 -5.38 19.76
CA SER A 39 -9.49 -5.68 18.64
C SER A 39 -10.09 -6.81 17.78
N LEU A 40 -9.69 -6.92 16.52
CA LEU A 40 -9.92 -8.11 15.70
C LEU A 40 -9.33 -9.38 16.35
N ALA A 41 -8.31 -9.23 17.18
CA ALA A 41 -7.72 -10.33 17.94
C ALA A 41 -8.48 -10.67 19.22
N SER A 42 -9.45 -9.85 19.63
CA SER A 42 -10.33 -10.18 20.75
C SER A 42 -11.20 -11.37 20.38
N ARG A 43 -11.50 -12.23 21.36
CA ARG A 43 -12.37 -13.40 21.15
C ARG A 43 -13.74 -12.92 20.67
N SER A 44 -14.16 -13.40 19.51
CA SER A 44 -15.50 -13.14 19.00
C SER A 44 -16.51 -14.13 19.56
N GLU A 45 -17.77 -13.70 19.57
CA GLU A 45 -18.87 -14.65 19.67
C GLU A 45 -18.79 -15.65 18.51
N PRO A 46 -19.21 -16.90 18.73
CA PRO A 46 -19.14 -17.88 17.67
C PRO A 46 -19.96 -17.48 16.45
N LEU A 47 -19.42 -17.76 15.26
CA LEU A 47 -20.12 -17.50 14.02
C LEU A 47 -21.42 -18.33 13.94
N PRO A 48 -22.50 -17.77 13.36
CA PRO A 48 -23.73 -18.50 13.11
C PRO A 48 -23.44 -19.77 12.28
N SER A 49 -23.98 -20.90 12.71
CA SER A 49 -23.87 -22.14 11.93
C SER A 49 -24.72 -22.03 10.67
N GLY A 50 -24.08 -22.11 9.51
CA GLY A 50 -24.76 -22.16 8.21
C GLY A 50 -25.14 -23.60 7.82
N GLY A 51 -25.97 -23.75 6.77
CA GLY A 51 -26.44 -25.04 6.28
C GLY A 51 -25.31 -26.00 5.87
N SER A 52 -25.57 -27.30 6.01
CA SER A 52 -24.62 -28.40 5.82
C SER A 52 -24.65 -28.94 4.38
N GLY A 53 -24.14 -28.17 3.43
CA GLY A 53 -23.83 -28.67 2.09
C GLY A 53 -22.40 -29.25 2.00
N PRO A 54 -22.09 -30.06 0.98
CA PRO A 54 -20.69 -30.39 0.67
C PRO A 54 -19.92 -29.11 0.33
N ALA A 55 -18.77 -28.90 0.96
CA ALA A 55 -17.91 -27.75 0.68
C ALA A 55 -16.98 -28.05 -0.50
N GLU A 56 -16.85 -27.11 -1.42
CA GLU A 56 -15.83 -27.14 -2.50
C GLU A 56 -14.43 -26.78 -1.98
N LEU A 57 -14.37 -26.01 -0.89
CA LEU A 57 -13.15 -25.53 -0.25
C LEU A 57 -13.39 -25.36 1.25
N VAL A 58 -12.45 -25.83 2.07
CA VAL A 58 -12.45 -25.62 3.52
C VAL A 58 -11.35 -24.63 3.88
N VAL A 59 -11.67 -23.57 4.62
CA VAL A 59 -10.66 -22.70 5.27
C VAL A 59 -10.51 -23.16 6.71
N ASP A 60 -9.44 -23.90 7.01
CA ASP A 60 -9.14 -24.37 8.36
C ASP A 60 -8.32 -23.34 9.14
N LEU A 61 -9.00 -22.64 10.05
CA LEU A 61 -8.42 -21.69 10.99
C LEU A 61 -8.01 -22.34 12.32
N THR A 62 -8.20 -23.65 12.45
CA THR A 62 -8.00 -24.41 13.70
C THR A 62 -6.74 -25.27 13.65
N GLY A 63 -6.31 -25.66 12.46
CA GLY A 63 -5.21 -26.61 12.23
C GLY A 63 -5.55 -28.04 12.63
N THR A 64 -6.84 -28.35 12.83
CA THR A 64 -7.32 -29.66 13.29
C THR A 64 -8.19 -30.37 12.28
N PHE A 65 -8.46 -29.75 11.13
CA PHE A 65 -9.33 -30.35 10.13
C PHE A 65 -8.64 -31.55 9.47
N ALA A 66 -9.19 -32.74 9.69
CA ALA A 66 -8.73 -33.95 9.01
C ALA A 66 -9.23 -33.93 7.56
N ARG A 67 -8.30 -33.99 6.60
CA ARG A 67 -8.60 -34.01 5.16
C ARG A 67 -9.51 -35.19 4.82
N ARG A 68 -10.67 -34.92 4.22
CA ARG A 68 -11.66 -35.92 3.76
C ARG A 68 -11.99 -35.73 2.28
N GLY A 69 -10.97 -35.55 1.43
CA GLY A 69 -11.13 -35.37 -0.01
C GLY A 69 -11.47 -33.94 -0.47
N THR A 70 -11.93 -33.06 0.42
CA THR A 70 -12.11 -31.63 0.14
C THR A 70 -10.77 -30.88 0.24
N PRO A 71 -10.44 -29.97 -0.70
CA PRO A 71 -9.28 -29.09 -0.60
C PRO A 71 -9.34 -28.20 0.65
N VAL A 72 -8.21 -28.05 1.33
CA VAL A 72 -8.11 -27.30 2.59
C VAL A 72 -7.11 -26.16 2.46
N LEU A 73 -7.58 -24.92 2.68
CA LEU A 73 -6.73 -23.76 2.92
C LEU A 73 -6.39 -23.65 4.41
N THR A 74 -5.11 -23.52 4.73
CA THR A 74 -4.63 -23.16 6.06
C THR A 74 -3.87 -21.85 6.02
N LEU A 75 -3.76 -21.19 7.17
CA LEU A 75 -3.08 -19.91 7.34
C LEU A 75 -1.96 -20.02 8.38
N GLU A 76 -0.79 -19.51 8.04
CA GLU A 76 0.36 -19.39 8.93
C GLU A 76 0.71 -17.92 9.18
N PHE A 77 1.15 -17.64 10.40
CA PHE A 77 1.65 -16.35 10.86
C PHE A 77 3.12 -16.52 11.27
N CYS A 78 4.04 -15.94 10.52
CA CYS A 78 5.49 -16.08 10.72
C CYS A 78 5.93 -17.57 10.83
N GLY A 79 5.37 -18.44 10.00
CA GLY A 79 5.61 -19.89 10.01
C GLY A 79 4.92 -20.65 11.15
N ARG A 80 4.07 -19.99 11.96
CA ARG A 80 3.28 -20.61 13.03
C ARG A 80 1.84 -20.82 12.57
N SER A 81 1.28 -21.99 12.86
CA SER A 81 -0.11 -22.35 12.51
C SER A 81 -1.19 -21.68 13.38
N SER A 82 -0.81 -20.90 14.40
CA SER A 82 -1.78 -20.18 15.25
C SER A 82 -1.40 -18.72 15.39
N PHE A 83 -2.42 -17.86 15.44
CA PHE A 83 -2.26 -16.43 15.57
C PHE A 83 -1.46 -16.01 16.82
N PRO A 84 -1.74 -16.51 18.05
CA PRO A 84 -0.96 -16.13 19.23
C PRO A 84 0.52 -16.52 19.14
N ALA A 85 0.82 -17.68 18.55
CA ALA A 85 2.20 -18.11 18.35
C ALA A 85 2.91 -17.24 17.30
N GLY A 86 2.19 -16.84 16.24
CA GLY A 86 2.68 -15.90 15.24
C GLY A 86 3.01 -14.54 15.82
N VAL A 87 2.12 -13.96 16.63
CA VAL A 87 2.38 -12.68 17.34
C VAL A 87 3.61 -12.81 18.23
N ALA A 88 3.73 -13.91 18.97
CA ALA A 88 4.89 -14.14 19.82
C ALA A 88 6.20 -14.26 19.01
N GLU A 89 6.16 -14.87 17.82
CA GLU A 89 7.28 -14.92 16.87
C GLU A 89 7.65 -13.53 16.31
N THR A 90 6.65 -12.72 15.97
CA THR A 90 6.87 -11.33 15.53
C THR A 90 7.56 -10.52 16.63
N LEU A 91 7.07 -10.60 17.88
CA LEU A 91 7.68 -9.93 19.02
C LEU A 91 9.10 -10.43 19.32
N ALA A 92 9.32 -11.75 19.22
CA ALA A 92 10.62 -12.36 19.52
C ALA A 92 11.68 -12.03 18.47
N SER A 93 11.30 -12.03 17.19
CA SER A 93 12.22 -11.76 16.08
C SER A 93 12.43 -10.28 15.81
N GLY A 94 11.48 -9.43 16.19
CA GLY A 94 11.48 -8.00 15.83
C GLY A 94 11.33 -7.74 14.33
N ARG A 95 11.00 -8.78 13.53
CA ARG A 95 10.77 -8.67 12.09
C ARG A 95 9.33 -8.29 11.80
N LEU A 96 9.09 -7.67 10.65
CA LEU A 96 7.71 -7.50 10.16
C LEU A 96 7.07 -8.87 9.90
N PRO A 97 5.76 -8.99 10.16
CA PRO A 97 5.08 -10.27 10.03
C PRO A 97 4.98 -10.69 8.57
N GLU A 98 5.06 -12.00 8.37
CA GLU A 98 4.81 -12.64 7.08
C GLU A 98 3.68 -13.65 7.29
N LEU A 99 2.75 -13.67 6.34
CA LEU A 99 1.63 -14.59 6.28
C LEU A 99 1.88 -15.57 5.14
N ALA A 100 1.45 -16.82 5.33
CA ALA A 100 1.43 -17.81 4.26
C ALA A 100 0.07 -18.52 4.26
N VAL A 101 -0.52 -18.65 3.07
CA VAL A 101 -1.68 -19.51 2.84
C VAL A 101 -1.21 -20.77 2.14
N ARG A 102 -1.64 -21.92 2.63
CA ARG A 102 -1.33 -23.23 2.04
C ARG A 102 -2.61 -23.93 1.58
N LEU A 103 -2.59 -24.48 0.37
CA LEU A 103 -3.60 -25.40 -0.13
C LEU A 103 -3.09 -26.83 0.03
N ASP A 104 -3.75 -27.63 0.86
CA ASP A 104 -3.36 -29.02 1.13
C ASP A 104 -1.88 -29.19 1.52
N GLY A 105 -1.34 -28.21 2.26
CA GLY A 105 0.05 -28.17 2.74
C GLY A 105 1.03 -27.48 1.79
N VAL A 106 0.64 -27.19 0.55
CA VAL A 106 1.47 -26.50 -0.45
C VAL A 106 1.26 -24.99 -0.36
N THR A 107 2.32 -24.20 -0.26
CA THR A 107 2.22 -22.73 -0.22
C THR A 107 1.68 -22.19 -1.54
N VAL A 108 0.60 -21.40 -1.46
CA VAL A 108 -0.09 -20.83 -2.64
C VAL A 108 -0.16 -19.30 -2.60
N ALA A 109 -0.03 -18.68 -1.41
CA ALA A 109 0.05 -17.24 -1.30
C ALA A 109 0.91 -16.82 -0.11
N ARG A 110 1.53 -15.64 -0.22
CA ARG A 110 2.27 -14.98 0.85
C ARG A 110 1.83 -13.54 0.96
N GLY A 111 1.75 -13.04 2.20
CA GLY A 111 1.40 -11.64 2.47
C GLY A 111 2.36 -11.04 3.48
N ARG A 112 2.69 -9.76 3.30
CA ARG A 112 3.54 -8.97 4.19
C ARG A 112 2.78 -7.72 4.61
N PRO A 113 1.78 -7.84 5.50
CA PRO A 113 1.00 -6.68 5.90
C PRO A 113 1.86 -5.62 6.58
N MET A 114 1.50 -4.36 6.37
CA MET A 114 2.09 -3.22 7.06
C MET A 114 1.54 -3.17 8.49
N LEU A 115 2.40 -2.86 9.47
CA LEU A 115 1.98 -2.57 10.84
C LEU A 115 2.09 -1.07 11.08
N GLY A 116 0.94 -0.38 11.15
CA GLY A 116 0.86 1.07 11.29
C GLY A 116 1.21 1.55 12.71
N ASP A 117 0.93 0.73 13.72
CA ASP A 117 1.33 1.00 15.11
C ASP A 117 2.28 -0.11 15.58
N ARG A 118 3.44 0.29 16.12
CA ARG A 118 4.46 -0.61 16.68
C ARG A 118 4.60 -0.49 18.20
N LEU A 119 3.63 0.14 18.86
CA LEU A 119 3.57 0.28 20.31
C LEU A 119 2.35 -0.46 20.88
N TRP A 120 1.17 -0.20 20.33
CA TRP A 120 -0.09 -0.76 20.82
C TRP A 120 -0.40 -2.08 20.12
N LEU A 121 -0.33 -3.16 20.87
CA LEU A 121 -0.40 -4.51 20.31
C LEU A 121 -1.76 -4.79 19.67
N SER A 122 -2.85 -4.26 20.24
CA SER A 122 -4.21 -4.38 19.67
C SER A 122 -4.31 -3.78 18.27
N ARG A 123 -3.60 -2.69 18.00
CA ARG A 123 -3.58 -2.03 16.69
C ARG A 123 -2.73 -2.82 15.69
N SER A 124 -1.53 -3.24 16.09
CA SER A 124 -0.69 -4.12 15.25
C SER A 124 -1.41 -5.43 14.91
N CYS A 125 -2.15 -6.00 15.87
CA CYS A 125 -2.95 -7.21 15.65
C CYS A 125 -4.10 -6.97 14.69
N ASN A 126 -4.73 -5.79 14.72
CA ASN A 126 -5.77 -5.44 13.77
C ASN A 126 -5.22 -5.36 12.34
N ASP A 127 -4.07 -4.70 12.14
CA ASP A 127 -3.42 -4.61 10.83
C ASP A 127 -3.07 -6.02 10.30
N LEU A 128 -2.42 -6.84 11.14
CA LEU A 128 -2.02 -8.21 10.80
C LEU A 128 -3.22 -9.09 10.41
N LEU A 129 -4.31 -9.04 11.19
CA LEU A 129 -5.51 -9.82 10.92
C LEU A 129 -6.28 -9.31 9.70
N ALA A 130 -6.29 -8.00 9.46
CA ALA A 130 -6.87 -7.46 8.24
C ALA A 130 -6.11 -7.92 6.99
N GLY A 131 -4.77 -7.91 7.04
CA GLY A 131 -3.92 -8.50 6.00
C GLY A 131 -4.18 -9.99 5.79
N ALA A 132 -4.34 -10.75 6.88
CA ALA A 132 -4.71 -12.17 6.82
C ALA A 132 -6.08 -12.41 6.17
N ILE A 133 -7.09 -11.62 6.53
CA ILE A 133 -8.42 -11.69 5.91
C ILE A 133 -8.33 -11.38 4.42
N SER A 134 -7.55 -10.35 4.03
CA SER A 134 -7.32 -10.00 2.62
C SER A 134 -6.61 -11.11 1.84
N LEU A 135 -5.57 -11.72 2.41
CA LEU A 135 -4.82 -12.81 1.78
C LEU A 135 -5.67 -14.08 1.64
N VAL A 136 -6.49 -14.41 2.63
CA VAL A 136 -7.44 -15.53 2.56
C VAL A 136 -8.51 -15.26 1.51
N ALA A 137 -9.09 -14.05 1.48
CA ALA A 137 -10.09 -13.68 0.49
C ALA A 137 -9.52 -13.77 -0.94
N GLN A 138 -8.30 -13.26 -1.15
CA GLN A 138 -7.56 -13.41 -2.40
C GLN A 138 -7.39 -14.89 -2.79
N SER A 139 -6.95 -15.72 -1.84
CA SER A 139 -6.70 -17.14 -2.09
C SER A 139 -7.97 -17.89 -2.48
N VAL A 140 -9.10 -17.57 -1.84
CA VAL A 140 -10.42 -18.14 -2.19
C VAL A 140 -10.87 -17.70 -3.57
N ALA A 141 -10.72 -16.40 -3.91
CA ALA A 141 -11.08 -15.89 -5.24
C ALA A 141 -10.25 -16.56 -6.34
N ARG A 142 -8.93 -16.67 -6.14
CA ARG A 142 -8.02 -17.37 -7.07
C ARG A 142 -8.34 -18.87 -7.16
N PHE A 143 -8.73 -19.52 -6.06
CA PHE A 143 -9.15 -20.93 -6.09
C PHE A 143 -10.41 -21.10 -6.94
N ALA A 144 -11.43 -20.28 -6.72
CA ALA A 144 -12.68 -20.33 -7.45
C ALA A 144 -12.50 -20.02 -8.95
N ALA A 145 -11.53 -19.17 -9.29
CA ALA A 145 -11.16 -18.87 -10.67
C ALA A 145 -10.28 -19.95 -11.34
N GLY A 146 -9.79 -20.95 -10.60
CA GLY A 146 -8.82 -21.94 -11.11
C GLY A 146 -7.40 -21.42 -11.27
N GLU A 147 -7.09 -20.25 -10.71
CA GLU A 147 -5.82 -19.51 -10.86
C GLU A 147 -4.93 -19.59 -9.60
N LEU A 148 -5.28 -20.41 -8.62
CA LEU A 148 -4.49 -20.60 -7.40
C LEU A 148 -3.35 -21.59 -7.64
N ALA A 149 -2.19 -21.07 -8.05
CA ALA A 149 -0.99 -21.86 -8.31
C ALA A 149 -0.08 -21.99 -7.08
N PRO A 150 0.68 -23.09 -6.96
CA PRO A 150 1.79 -23.20 -6.01
C PRO A 150 2.83 -22.10 -6.22
N ILE A 151 3.38 -21.59 -5.12
CA ILE A 151 4.51 -20.65 -5.14
C ILE A 151 5.71 -21.23 -4.40
N ALA A 152 6.90 -20.67 -4.67
CA ALA A 152 8.12 -21.07 -3.98
C ALA A 152 7.97 -20.93 -2.46
N ASP A 153 8.29 -22.00 -1.72
CA ASP A 153 8.21 -22.01 -0.28
C ASP A 153 9.58 -21.63 0.32
N SER A 154 9.66 -20.46 0.94
CA SER A 154 10.89 -19.96 1.57
C SER A 154 10.55 -19.18 2.84
N PRO A 155 10.08 -19.88 3.91
CA PRO A 155 9.73 -19.24 5.15
C PRO A 155 10.97 -18.71 5.88
N ALA A 156 10.80 -17.57 6.56
CA ALA A 156 11.85 -17.07 7.46
C ALA A 156 12.16 -18.10 8.58
N PRO A 157 13.42 -18.20 9.04
CA PRO A 157 13.78 -19.09 10.12
C PRO A 157 12.99 -18.78 11.40
N MET A 158 12.37 -19.82 11.96
CA MET A 158 11.58 -19.73 13.19
C MET A 158 12.50 -19.80 14.41
N LEU A 159 12.20 -18.99 15.42
CA LEU A 159 12.92 -19.04 16.70
C LEU A 159 12.47 -20.26 17.52
N ARG A 160 13.43 -20.96 18.15
CA ARG A 160 13.11 -22.12 19.00
C ARG A 160 12.29 -21.75 20.24
N ASN A 161 12.47 -20.53 20.77
CA ASN A 161 11.82 -20.04 21.98
C ASN A 161 11.19 -18.65 21.78
N ALA A 162 9.95 -18.60 21.29
CA ALA A 162 9.19 -17.36 21.08
C ALA A 162 8.13 -17.16 22.19
N GLY A 163 8.56 -17.08 23.45
CA GLY A 163 7.62 -16.93 24.57
C GLY A 163 7.04 -15.50 24.67
N PHE A 164 5.73 -15.34 24.51
CA PHE A 164 5.05 -14.03 24.45
C PHE A 164 5.48 -13.05 25.55
N VAL A 165 5.34 -13.43 26.82
CA VAL A 165 5.58 -12.55 27.98
C VAL A 165 7.03 -12.05 28.02
N ARG A 166 7.98 -12.90 27.61
CA ARG A 166 9.41 -12.58 27.60
C ARG A 166 9.73 -11.46 26.61
N HIS A 167 9.02 -11.38 25.49
CA HIS A 167 9.32 -10.46 24.40
C HIS A 167 8.40 -9.23 24.36
N TYR A 168 7.23 -9.29 25.00
CA TYR A 168 6.29 -8.17 25.02
C TYR A 168 6.82 -6.95 25.78
N LEU A 169 7.37 -7.12 27.00
CA LEU A 169 7.83 -5.98 27.80
C LEU A 169 8.99 -5.22 27.11
N PRO A 170 10.04 -5.89 26.58
CA PRO A 170 11.06 -5.21 25.77
C PRO A 170 10.49 -4.48 24.56
N PHE A 171 9.54 -5.09 23.84
CA PHE A 171 8.86 -4.48 22.70
C PHE A 171 8.14 -3.18 23.10
N PHE A 172 7.33 -3.23 24.15
CA PHE A 172 6.56 -2.08 24.63
C PHE A 172 7.47 -0.95 25.13
N CYS A 173 8.49 -1.27 25.93
CA CYS A 173 9.47 -0.30 26.40
C CYS A 173 10.24 0.36 25.24
N ARG A 174 10.60 -0.42 24.21
CA ARG A 174 11.22 0.11 22.99
C ARG A 174 10.27 1.04 22.24
N GLY A 175 9.01 0.68 22.05
CA GLY A 175 8.03 1.55 21.41
C GLY A 175 7.81 2.86 22.16
N LEU A 176 7.81 2.84 23.50
CA LEU A 176 7.76 4.05 24.32
C LEU A 176 9.02 4.92 24.15
N LEU A 177 10.20 4.29 24.14
CA LEU A 177 11.46 4.98 23.90
C LEU A 177 11.48 5.62 22.51
N ASP A 178 11.09 4.88 21.47
CA ASP A 178 11.04 5.38 20.10
C ASP A 178 10.08 6.56 19.98
N ARG A 179 8.92 6.50 20.64
CA ARG A 179 7.95 7.61 20.68
C ARG A 179 8.47 8.82 21.47
N ALA A 180 9.19 8.60 22.56
CA ALA A 180 9.83 9.67 23.33
C ALA A 180 10.96 10.34 22.53
N VAL A 181 11.80 9.55 21.86
CA VAL A 181 12.85 10.04 20.96
C VAL A 181 12.26 10.83 19.80
N GLN A 182 11.18 10.34 19.18
CA GLN A 182 10.45 11.08 18.14
C GLN A 182 9.93 12.43 18.66
N LYS A 183 9.33 12.46 19.85
CA LYS A 183 8.88 13.72 20.50
C LYS A 183 10.02 14.68 20.82
N LEU A 184 11.18 14.18 21.22
CA LEU A 184 12.35 15.02 21.47
C LEU A 184 12.97 15.55 20.17
N ARG A 185 12.90 14.78 19.08
CA ARG A 185 13.32 15.21 17.73
C ARG A 185 12.38 16.23 17.09
N LEU A 186 11.08 16.18 17.43
CA LEU A 186 10.05 17.15 17.01
C LEU A 186 10.36 18.60 17.43
N GLY A 187 11.34 18.83 18.30
CA GLY A 187 11.88 20.16 18.56
C GLY A 187 12.71 20.78 17.42
N ARG A 188 12.92 20.06 16.28
CA ARG A 188 13.76 20.53 15.17
C ARG A 188 13.08 20.70 13.81
N ARG A 189 11.84 20.23 13.63
CA ARG A 189 10.82 20.53 12.59
C ARG A 189 9.73 19.43 12.69
N PRO A 190 8.45 19.70 12.37
CA PRO A 190 7.46 18.64 12.19
C PRO A 190 7.88 17.68 11.06
N PHE A 191 7.25 16.50 10.99
CA PHE A 191 7.43 15.54 9.88
C PHE A 191 7.38 16.28 8.53
N TYR A 192 8.40 16.09 7.70
CA TYR A 192 8.67 16.94 6.54
C TYR A 192 9.04 16.09 5.33
N TRP A 193 8.38 16.37 4.20
CA TRP A 193 8.74 15.85 2.88
C TRP A 193 9.53 16.90 2.10
N GLN A 194 10.35 16.45 1.17
CA GLN A 194 11.08 17.34 0.28
C GLN A 194 11.06 16.82 -1.14
N VAL A 195 10.48 17.62 -2.03
CA VAL A 195 10.54 17.40 -3.48
C VAL A 195 11.88 17.88 -4.03
N ALA A 196 12.40 17.14 -4.99
CA ALA A 196 13.61 17.43 -5.72
C ALA A 196 13.43 17.11 -7.20
N TYR A 197 14.16 17.83 -8.05
CA TYR A 197 14.07 17.68 -9.50
C TYR A 197 15.43 17.82 -10.16
N ARG A 198 15.57 17.32 -11.38
CA ARG A 198 16.74 17.56 -12.22
C ARG A 198 16.36 17.53 -13.69
N LEU A 199 17.15 18.26 -14.48
CA LEU A 199 17.10 18.20 -15.94
C LEU A 199 18.23 17.31 -16.45
N ILE A 200 17.89 16.14 -16.99
CA ILE A 200 18.83 15.14 -17.48
C ILE A 200 18.44 14.63 -18.87
N GLU A 201 19.43 14.56 -19.76
CA GLU A 201 19.33 13.87 -21.03
C GLU A 201 19.76 12.40 -20.87
N GLY A 202 19.07 11.47 -21.52
CA GLY A 202 19.40 10.05 -21.47
C GLY A 202 18.84 9.29 -20.24
N PRO A 203 19.48 8.19 -19.81
CA PRO A 203 18.92 7.29 -18.81
C PRO A 203 18.83 7.96 -17.42
N GLY A 204 17.66 7.82 -16.78
CA GLY A 204 17.38 8.30 -15.44
C GLY A 204 17.42 7.18 -14.40
N VAL A 205 16.70 7.37 -13.31
CA VAL A 205 16.64 6.43 -12.19
C VAL A 205 15.94 5.13 -12.60
N ALA A 206 14.90 5.22 -13.44
CA ALA A 206 14.14 4.05 -13.89
C ALA A 206 14.99 3.06 -14.70
N GLU A 207 15.94 3.57 -15.49
CA GLU A 207 16.84 2.79 -16.33
C GLU A 207 18.08 2.30 -15.56
N THR A 208 18.62 3.14 -14.67
CA THR A 208 19.87 2.82 -13.95
C THR A 208 19.64 2.06 -12.65
N GLY A 209 18.46 2.20 -12.03
CA GLY A 209 18.16 1.69 -10.69
C GLY A 209 18.96 2.37 -9.58
N GLN A 210 19.57 3.53 -9.84
CA GLN A 210 20.44 4.24 -8.88
C GLN A 210 20.12 5.74 -8.86
N LEU A 211 20.28 6.36 -7.69
CA LEU A 211 20.22 7.83 -7.52
C LEU A 211 21.56 8.49 -7.88
N ASP A 212 22.07 8.19 -9.06
CA ASP A 212 23.37 8.64 -9.58
C ASP A 212 23.23 9.70 -10.69
N GLY A 213 24.35 10.28 -11.13
CA GLY A 213 24.40 11.23 -12.24
C GLY A 213 24.30 12.69 -11.80
N LYS A 214 23.56 13.52 -12.56
CA LYS A 214 23.39 14.94 -12.23
C LYS A 214 22.66 15.08 -10.89
N PRO A 215 23.16 15.92 -9.96
CA PRO A 215 22.51 16.15 -8.67
C PRO A 215 21.08 16.67 -8.81
N PHE A 216 20.22 16.29 -7.87
CA PHE A 216 18.88 16.86 -7.74
C PHE A 216 18.94 18.24 -7.09
N THR A 217 18.16 19.17 -7.63
CA THR A 217 17.86 20.46 -7.03
C THR A 217 16.61 20.32 -6.16
N VAL A 218 16.72 20.73 -4.90
CA VAL A 218 15.59 20.75 -3.97
C VAL A 218 14.61 21.86 -4.34
N LEU A 219 13.32 21.53 -4.38
CA LEU A 219 12.26 22.53 -4.44
C LEU A 219 12.16 23.26 -3.10
N ALA A 220 12.38 24.57 -3.11
CA ALA A 220 12.38 25.37 -1.89
C ALA A 220 10.98 25.56 -1.31
N ASP A 221 10.89 25.59 0.03
CA ASP A 221 9.71 26.02 0.79
C ASP A 221 10.05 27.15 1.76
N ASP A 222 9.03 27.63 2.48
CA ASP A 222 9.11 28.71 3.47
C ASP A 222 9.17 28.21 4.92
N GLY A 223 9.31 26.89 5.13
CA GLY A 223 9.27 26.24 6.44
C GLY A 223 7.89 26.18 7.10
N GLN A 224 6.83 26.71 6.46
CA GLN A 224 5.46 26.66 6.96
C GLN A 224 4.62 25.55 6.30
N ARG A 225 5.23 24.84 5.34
CA ARG A 225 4.65 23.72 4.60
C ARG A 225 5.72 22.71 4.20
N PHE A 226 5.28 21.59 3.65
CA PHE A 226 6.13 20.70 2.85
C PHE A 226 5.47 20.44 1.49
N TYR A 227 6.29 19.96 0.55
CA TYR A 227 5.82 19.42 -0.72
C TYR A 227 6.14 17.92 -0.81
N ALA A 228 5.22 17.14 -1.36
CA ALA A 228 5.35 15.70 -1.59
C ALA A 228 4.70 15.28 -2.92
N ASP A 229 4.87 14.01 -3.28
CA ASP A 229 4.23 13.36 -4.43
C ASP A 229 4.34 14.16 -5.74
N PRO A 230 5.56 14.45 -6.23
CA PRO A 230 5.74 15.27 -7.42
C PRO A 230 5.31 14.51 -8.67
N PHE A 231 4.39 15.09 -9.44
CA PHE A 231 4.01 14.65 -10.79
C PHE A 231 4.32 15.73 -11.81
N VAL A 232 4.78 15.32 -12.99
CA VAL A 232 5.20 16.25 -14.04
C VAL A 232 4.44 16.00 -15.34
N LEU A 233 4.07 17.09 -16.01
CA LEU A 233 3.48 17.06 -17.35
C LEU A 233 4.23 18.05 -18.25
N GLU A 234 4.60 17.59 -19.44
CA GLU A 234 5.04 18.46 -20.52
C GLU A 234 3.84 18.85 -21.39
N ARG A 235 3.67 20.15 -21.62
CA ARG A 235 2.64 20.69 -22.51
C ARG A 235 3.14 21.91 -23.25
N ASP A 236 3.01 21.91 -24.58
CA ASP A 236 3.39 23.02 -25.46
C ASP A 236 4.85 23.49 -25.23
N GLY A 237 5.76 22.53 -24.99
CA GLY A 237 7.19 22.77 -24.74
C GLY A 237 7.52 23.25 -23.32
N ARG A 238 6.54 23.32 -22.41
CA ARG A 238 6.69 23.78 -21.03
C ARG A 238 6.47 22.63 -20.06
N HIS A 239 7.19 22.66 -18.94
CA HIS A 239 7.09 21.63 -17.90
C HIS A 239 6.36 22.18 -16.68
N TYR A 240 5.37 21.43 -16.21
CA TYR A 240 4.56 21.74 -15.04
C TYR A 240 4.78 20.67 -13.97
N LEU A 241 5.14 21.10 -12.77
CA LEU A 241 5.31 20.25 -11.59
C LEU A 241 4.11 20.43 -10.66
N PHE A 242 3.31 19.39 -10.53
CA PHE A 242 2.22 19.29 -9.56
C PHE A 242 2.72 18.55 -8.33
N VAL A 243 2.34 19.03 -7.14
CA VAL A 243 2.76 18.47 -5.85
C VAL A 243 1.58 18.46 -4.88
N GLU A 244 1.59 17.51 -3.95
CA GLU A 244 0.92 17.72 -2.67
C GLU A 244 1.62 18.87 -1.94
N GLU A 245 0.87 19.88 -1.53
CA GLU A 245 1.29 20.90 -0.59
C GLU A 245 0.59 20.66 0.74
N PHE A 246 1.34 20.58 1.84
CA PHE A 246 0.79 20.41 3.18
C PHE A 246 1.14 21.62 4.06
N PRO A 247 0.25 22.63 4.14
CA PRO A 247 0.43 23.75 5.06
C PRO A 247 0.26 23.28 6.50
N TYR A 248 1.26 23.53 7.37
CA TYR A 248 1.17 23.10 8.77
C TYR A 248 0.06 23.79 9.55
N ALA A 249 -0.32 25.00 9.12
CA ALA A 249 -1.40 25.77 9.75
C ALA A 249 -2.77 25.11 9.60
N THR A 250 -3.02 24.44 8.46
CA THR A 250 -4.31 23.78 8.19
C THR A 250 -4.25 22.28 8.47
N GLY A 251 -3.06 21.66 8.38
CA GLY A 251 -2.88 20.23 8.62
C GLY A 251 -3.57 19.34 7.58
N ARG A 252 -3.75 19.84 6.35
CA ARG A 252 -4.47 19.18 5.26
C ARG A 252 -3.77 19.44 3.93
N GLY A 253 -3.57 18.38 3.14
CA GLY A 253 -2.98 18.45 1.81
C GLY A 253 -3.90 19.13 0.79
N VAL A 254 -3.31 19.97 -0.05
CA VAL A 254 -3.90 20.60 -1.24
C VAL A 254 -2.99 20.35 -2.44
N ILE A 255 -3.47 20.56 -3.66
CA ILE A 255 -2.62 20.42 -4.85
C ILE A 255 -2.14 21.78 -5.34
N SER A 256 -0.83 21.89 -5.52
CA SER A 256 -0.15 23.08 -6.02
C SER A 256 0.65 22.77 -7.29
N VAL A 257 0.87 23.79 -8.11
CA VAL A 257 1.64 23.70 -9.34
C VAL A 257 2.74 24.76 -9.41
N ALA A 258 3.90 24.38 -9.94
CA ALA A 258 4.94 25.31 -10.39
C ALA A 258 5.28 25.02 -11.85
N GLU A 259 5.62 26.06 -12.60
CA GLU A 259 6.15 25.91 -13.95
C GLU A 259 7.67 26.07 -13.95
N LEU A 260 8.35 25.28 -14.77
CA LEU A 260 9.79 25.38 -14.94
C LEU A 260 10.12 26.65 -15.74
N GLY A 261 10.90 27.55 -15.14
CA GLY A 261 11.39 28.75 -15.81
C GLY A 261 12.47 28.46 -16.84
N ASP A 262 12.73 29.43 -17.71
CA ASP A 262 13.78 29.36 -18.74
C ASP A 262 15.19 29.18 -18.15
N ASP A 263 15.38 29.52 -16.88
CA ASP A 263 16.62 29.31 -16.13
C ASP A 263 16.77 27.87 -15.58
N GLY A 264 15.80 27.00 -15.85
CA GLY A 264 15.77 25.62 -15.39
C GLY A 264 15.40 25.46 -13.92
N SER A 265 14.79 26.48 -13.31
CA SER A 265 14.34 26.44 -11.91
C SER A 265 12.81 26.53 -11.77
N PHE A 266 12.27 25.95 -10.69
CA PHE A 266 10.87 26.13 -10.33
C PHE A 266 10.72 27.32 -9.38
N GLY A 267 9.70 28.14 -9.65
CA GLY A 267 9.19 29.11 -8.68
C GLY A 267 8.44 28.44 -7.52
N VAL A 268 7.87 29.25 -6.63
CA VAL A 268 7.04 28.75 -5.53
C VAL A 268 5.76 28.12 -6.10
N PRO A 269 5.46 26.84 -5.78
CA PRO A 269 4.19 26.24 -6.14
C PRO A 269 2.99 27.05 -5.64
N ARG A 270 1.96 27.17 -6.48
CA ARG A 270 0.71 27.86 -6.18
C ARG A 270 -0.46 26.89 -6.18
N VAL A 271 -1.36 27.04 -5.21
CA VAL A 271 -2.54 26.18 -5.06
C VAL A 271 -3.44 26.28 -6.29
N VAL A 272 -3.85 25.14 -6.83
CA VAL A 272 -4.77 25.02 -7.98
C VAL A 272 -5.98 24.13 -7.71
N LEU A 273 -5.91 23.30 -6.69
CA LEU A 273 -7.03 22.48 -6.25
C LEU A 273 -7.00 22.32 -4.73
N GLU A 274 -8.07 22.76 -4.08
CA GLU A 274 -8.30 22.62 -2.65
C GLU A 274 -9.72 22.10 -2.43
N GLU A 275 -9.84 21.17 -1.49
CA GLU A 275 -11.11 20.57 -1.07
C GLU A 275 -11.23 20.62 0.46
N THR A 276 -12.40 20.28 0.99
CA THR A 276 -12.61 20.21 2.45
C THR A 276 -11.86 19.04 3.11
N HIS A 277 -11.41 18.08 2.31
CA HIS A 277 -10.65 16.89 2.70
C HIS A 277 -9.22 16.94 2.14
N HIS A 278 -8.35 16.07 2.64
CA HIS A 278 -6.94 15.98 2.23
C HIS A 278 -6.83 15.50 0.78
N LEU A 279 -5.99 16.16 0.00
CA LEU A 279 -5.59 15.78 -1.35
C LEU A 279 -4.08 15.53 -1.41
N SER A 280 -3.67 14.46 -2.08
CA SER A 280 -2.26 14.07 -2.31
C SER A 280 -2.12 13.37 -3.66
N TYR A 281 -0.92 12.90 -4.01
CA TYR A 281 -0.68 12.08 -5.20
C TYR A 281 -1.35 12.57 -6.51
N PRO A 282 -1.06 13.80 -6.98
CA PRO A 282 -1.80 14.44 -8.08
C PRO A 282 -1.40 13.91 -9.45
N GLN A 283 -1.80 12.67 -9.80
CA GLN A 283 -1.48 12.11 -11.10
C GLN A 283 -2.14 12.94 -12.23
N VAL A 284 -1.34 13.78 -12.89
CA VAL A 284 -1.75 14.61 -14.02
C VAL A 284 -1.37 13.96 -15.35
N PHE A 285 -2.26 14.01 -16.34
CA PHE A 285 -2.03 13.40 -17.66
C PHE A 285 -2.89 14.04 -18.75
N ALA A 286 -2.44 13.91 -20.01
CA ALA A 286 -3.21 14.31 -21.18
C ALA A 286 -3.99 13.12 -21.74
N HIS A 287 -5.25 13.34 -22.13
CA HIS A 287 -6.06 12.33 -22.82
C HIS A 287 -7.07 13.01 -23.76
N ALA A 288 -7.20 12.50 -24.99
CA ALA A 288 -8.14 13.02 -26.00
C ALA A 288 -8.10 14.55 -26.21
N GLY A 289 -6.91 15.16 -26.12
CA GLY A 289 -6.72 16.61 -26.30
C GLY A 289 -7.03 17.47 -25.06
N GLU A 290 -7.52 16.86 -23.98
CA GLU A 290 -7.75 17.52 -22.69
C GLU A 290 -6.69 17.11 -21.64
N ILE A 291 -6.60 17.87 -20.55
CA ILE A 291 -5.74 17.55 -19.41
C ILE A 291 -6.62 17.16 -18.21
N PHE A 292 -6.24 16.06 -17.57
CA PHE A 292 -6.92 15.49 -16.42
C PHE A 292 -5.96 15.32 -15.24
N MET A 293 -6.54 15.21 -14.05
CA MET A 293 -5.84 14.92 -12.81
C MET A 293 -6.66 13.96 -11.96
N ILE A 294 -6.00 12.97 -11.36
CA ILE A 294 -6.58 12.06 -10.37
C ILE A 294 -5.77 12.20 -9.08
N PRO A 295 -6.17 13.07 -8.13
CA PRO A 295 -5.55 13.13 -6.82
C PRO A 295 -6.09 12.02 -5.90
N GLU A 296 -5.26 11.55 -4.98
CA GLU A 296 -5.72 10.76 -3.83
C GLU A 296 -6.68 11.61 -2.99
N SER A 297 -7.82 11.01 -2.63
CA SER A 297 -8.89 11.64 -1.83
C SER A 297 -9.54 10.62 -0.88
N ALA A 298 -8.75 9.66 -0.38
CA ALA A 298 -9.22 8.53 0.42
C ALA A 298 -10.08 8.93 1.65
N ALA A 299 -9.80 10.08 2.26
CA ALA A 299 -10.58 10.63 3.37
C ALA A 299 -12.03 10.97 2.99
N ALA A 300 -12.30 11.32 1.73
CA ALA A 300 -13.64 11.53 1.19
C ALA A 300 -14.35 10.22 0.80
N ARG A 301 -13.62 9.09 0.82
CA ARG A 301 -14.09 7.78 0.34
C ARG A 301 -14.53 7.79 -1.12
N GLU A 302 -13.96 8.68 -1.92
CA GLU A 302 -14.20 8.79 -3.36
C GLU A 302 -12.86 8.86 -4.09
N LEU A 303 -12.82 8.40 -5.33
CA LEU A 303 -11.74 8.71 -6.27
C LEU A 303 -12.33 9.55 -7.39
N VAL A 304 -11.81 10.76 -7.61
CA VAL A 304 -12.43 11.74 -8.52
C VAL A 304 -11.48 12.09 -9.65
N LEU A 305 -11.98 12.04 -10.88
CA LEU A 305 -11.34 12.60 -12.04
C LEU A 305 -11.63 14.10 -12.11
N TYR A 306 -10.57 14.90 -12.16
CA TYR A 306 -10.64 16.32 -12.42
C TYR A 306 -10.21 16.61 -13.84
N ARG A 307 -10.81 17.63 -14.45
CA ARG A 307 -10.47 18.12 -15.78
C ARG A 307 -10.04 19.57 -15.69
N ALA A 308 -9.00 19.95 -16.43
CA ALA A 308 -8.56 21.32 -16.49
C ALA A 308 -9.58 22.15 -17.28
N ALA A 309 -10.27 23.06 -16.61
CA ALA A 309 -11.10 24.08 -17.27
C ALA A 309 -10.25 25.19 -17.87
N GLN A 310 -9.10 25.48 -17.25
CA GLN A 310 -8.05 26.36 -17.76
C GLN A 310 -6.73 25.82 -17.23
N PHE A 311 -5.96 25.14 -18.08
CA PHE A 311 -4.69 24.55 -17.66
C PHE A 311 -3.62 25.65 -17.49
N PRO A 312 -2.76 25.58 -16.45
CA PRO A 312 -2.76 24.63 -15.33
C PRO A 312 -3.57 25.08 -14.10
N ASP A 313 -4.20 26.25 -14.16
CA ASP A 313 -4.75 27.00 -13.02
C ASP A 313 -6.07 26.51 -12.43
N ARG A 314 -7.01 26.07 -13.28
CA ARG A 314 -8.40 25.86 -12.88
C ARG A 314 -8.86 24.45 -13.22
N TRP A 315 -9.31 23.74 -12.20
CA TRP A 315 -9.79 22.36 -12.29
C TRP A 315 -11.27 22.28 -11.93
N VAL A 316 -11.97 21.36 -12.57
CA VAL A 316 -13.37 21.03 -12.25
C VAL A 316 -13.52 19.53 -12.03
N ARG A 317 -14.32 19.13 -11.05
CA ARG A 317 -14.73 17.74 -10.87
C ARG A 317 -15.46 17.28 -12.13
N ASP A 318 -14.91 16.28 -12.80
CA ASP A 318 -15.46 15.75 -14.04
C ASP A 318 -16.32 14.52 -13.76
N THR A 319 -15.75 13.50 -13.12
CA THR A 319 -16.43 12.22 -12.86
C THR A 319 -15.93 11.59 -11.55
N VAL A 320 -16.83 11.02 -10.74
CA VAL A 320 -16.45 10.14 -9.62
C VAL A 320 -16.17 8.75 -10.17
N LEU A 321 -14.92 8.29 -10.09
CA LEU A 321 -14.45 7.03 -10.65
C LEU A 321 -14.77 5.84 -9.73
N LEU A 322 -14.56 6.02 -8.42
CA LEU A 322 -14.85 5.03 -7.37
C LEU A 322 -15.60 5.71 -6.22
N THR A 323 -16.58 5.02 -5.64
CA THR A 323 -17.42 5.54 -4.55
C THR A 323 -17.40 4.58 -3.35
N ASP A 324 -17.39 5.15 -2.15
CA ASP A 324 -17.32 4.44 -0.87
C ASP A 324 -16.06 3.56 -0.72
N LYS A 325 -14.93 4.09 -1.22
CA LYS A 325 -13.62 3.41 -1.25
C LYS A 325 -12.54 4.25 -0.60
N ASP A 326 -11.78 3.63 0.31
CA ASP A 326 -10.52 4.16 0.84
C ASP A 326 -9.40 3.66 -0.09
N PHE A 327 -9.26 4.33 -1.24
CA PHE A 327 -8.33 3.97 -2.32
C PHE A 327 -7.23 5.04 -2.42
N ASN A 328 -5.99 4.60 -2.33
CA ASN A 328 -4.81 5.42 -2.12
C ASN A 328 -3.83 5.25 -3.30
N ASP A 329 -3.10 6.32 -3.62
CA ASP A 329 -2.12 6.41 -4.71
C ASP A 329 -2.62 5.82 -6.03
N ALA A 330 -3.77 6.31 -6.50
CA ALA A 330 -4.36 5.83 -7.74
C ALA A 330 -3.46 6.15 -8.95
N THR A 331 -2.87 5.12 -9.54
CA THR A 331 -2.07 5.21 -10.75
C THR A 331 -2.81 4.62 -11.94
N LEU A 332 -3.13 5.48 -12.90
CA LEU A 332 -3.73 5.15 -14.18
C LEU A 332 -2.70 4.57 -15.16
N LEU A 333 -3.12 3.54 -15.90
CA LEU A 333 -2.45 2.99 -17.07
C LEU A 333 -3.47 2.73 -18.18
N GLU A 334 -3.20 3.23 -19.37
CA GLU A 334 -3.89 2.79 -20.59
C GLU A 334 -3.13 1.61 -21.20
N SER A 335 -3.80 0.48 -21.38
CA SER A 335 -3.21 -0.73 -21.96
C SER A 335 -4.25 -1.55 -22.69
N ALA A 336 -3.91 -2.02 -23.90
CA ALA A 336 -4.76 -2.84 -24.76
C ALA A 336 -6.18 -2.25 -24.98
N GLY A 337 -6.27 -0.93 -25.18
CA GLY A 337 -7.54 -0.23 -25.42
C GLY A 337 -8.45 -0.11 -24.21
N ARG A 338 -7.91 -0.33 -23.00
CA ARG A 338 -8.64 -0.20 -21.72
C ARG A 338 -7.86 0.67 -20.75
N PHE A 339 -8.59 1.19 -19.76
CA PHE A 339 -8.02 1.91 -18.64
C PHE A 339 -7.93 1.01 -17.42
N TRP A 340 -6.82 1.11 -16.71
CA TRP A 340 -6.52 0.37 -15.50
C TRP A 340 -6.13 1.35 -14.40
N LEU A 341 -6.73 1.20 -13.22
CA LEU A 341 -6.36 1.92 -12.01
C LEU A 341 -5.74 0.94 -11.04
N LEU A 342 -4.52 1.23 -10.62
CA LEU A 342 -3.80 0.48 -9.61
C LEU A 342 -3.55 1.39 -8.41
N GLY A 343 -3.70 0.87 -7.21
CA GLY A 343 -3.51 1.61 -5.98
C GLY A 343 -3.66 0.69 -4.78
N THR A 344 -3.61 1.24 -3.58
CA THR A 344 -3.86 0.47 -2.35
C THR A 344 -5.24 0.77 -1.78
N GLU A 345 -6.01 -0.29 -1.50
CA GLU A 345 -7.33 -0.18 -0.88
C GLU A 345 -7.28 -0.62 0.58
N ARG A 346 -7.74 0.25 1.48
CA ARG A 346 -7.83 -0.10 2.90
C ARG A 346 -9.05 -0.99 3.16
N PHE A 347 -8.81 -2.25 3.52
CA PHE A 347 -9.88 -3.17 3.92
C PHE A 347 -10.01 -3.27 5.45
N GLY A 348 -11.15 -2.81 5.98
CA GLY A 348 -11.45 -2.89 7.42
C GLY A 348 -10.40 -2.16 8.25
N TYR A 349 -9.74 -2.89 9.17
CA TYR A 349 -8.68 -2.31 9.99
C TYR A 349 -7.30 -2.30 9.33
N GLY A 350 -7.15 -2.81 8.12
CA GLY A 350 -5.85 -2.94 7.45
C GLY A 350 -5.17 -1.59 7.20
N SER A 351 -3.93 -1.66 6.71
CA SER A 351 -3.19 -0.47 6.31
C SER A 351 -3.71 0.09 4.98
N ALA A 352 -3.60 1.40 4.81
CA ALA A 352 -3.83 2.06 3.53
C ALA A 352 -2.69 1.85 2.52
N SER A 353 -1.59 1.19 2.92
CA SER A 353 -0.34 1.14 2.14
C SER A 353 0.16 -0.25 1.77
N ASP A 354 -0.60 -1.32 2.03
CA ASP A 354 -0.11 -2.70 1.81
C ASP A 354 -0.97 -3.55 0.88
N THR A 355 -2.21 -3.18 0.60
CA THR A 355 -3.13 -4.06 -0.11
C THR A 355 -3.43 -3.50 -1.50
N MET A 356 -2.70 -3.99 -2.51
CA MET A 356 -2.88 -3.57 -3.90
C MET A 356 -4.24 -4.06 -4.43
N ALA A 357 -5.01 -3.15 -5.01
CA ALA A 357 -6.25 -3.43 -5.72
C ALA A 357 -6.20 -2.80 -7.10
N VAL A 358 -6.85 -3.46 -8.05
CA VAL A 358 -6.89 -3.06 -9.46
C VAL A 358 -8.32 -2.94 -9.94
N TYR A 359 -8.61 -1.87 -10.67
CA TYR A 359 -9.88 -1.63 -11.32
C TYR A 359 -9.65 -1.42 -12.81
N SER A 360 -10.63 -1.76 -13.63
CA SER A 360 -10.57 -1.53 -15.08
C SER A 360 -11.83 -0.88 -15.60
N ALA A 361 -11.70 -0.15 -16.70
CA ALA A 361 -12.82 0.48 -17.39
C ALA A 361 -12.61 0.49 -18.91
N PRO A 362 -13.71 0.47 -19.70
CA PRO A 362 -13.64 0.65 -21.14
C PRO A 362 -13.39 2.12 -21.54
N SER A 363 -13.62 3.07 -20.63
CA SER A 363 -13.37 4.49 -20.83
C SER A 363 -12.82 5.13 -19.56
N LEU A 364 -12.14 6.28 -19.69
CA LEU A 364 -11.59 7.02 -18.56
C LEU A 364 -12.64 7.37 -17.49
N ARG A 365 -13.87 7.67 -17.93
CA ARG A 365 -15.02 8.00 -17.07
C ARG A 365 -15.76 6.77 -16.54
N GLY A 366 -15.25 5.57 -16.79
CA GLY A 366 -15.82 4.31 -16.33
C GLY A 366 -16.72 3.62 -17.37
N PRO A 367 -17.61 2.71 -16.92
CA PRO A 367 -17.72 2.26 -15.53
C PRO A 367 -16.45 1.52 -15.07
N TRP A 368 -16.01 1.79 -13.84
CA TRP A 368 -14.87 1.12 -13.23
C TRP A 368 -15.31 -0.14 -12.49
N VAL A 369 -14.69 -1.26 -12.84
CA VAL A 369 -15.00 -2.58 -12.28
C VAL A 369 -13.77 -3.15 -11.60
N ALA A 370 -13.95 -3.66 -10.38
CA ALA A 370 -12.89 -4.32 -9.64
C ALA A 370 -12.40 -5.57 -10.40
N HIS A 371 -11.08 -5.76 -10.45
CA HIS A 371 -10.51 -6.97 -11.02
C HIS A 371 -10.95 -8.21 -10.22
N ALA A 372 -11.25 -9.31 -10.89
CA ALA A 372 -11.78 -10.53 -10.27
C ALA A 372 -10.85 -11.13 -9.21
N LEU A 373 -9.55 -10.91 -9.36
CA LEU A 373 -8.52 -11.38 -8.41
C LEU A 373 -8.18 -10.40 -7.29
N ASN A 374 -8.93 -9.32 -7.10
CA ASN A 374 -8.67 -8.37 -6.02
C ASN A 374 -8.81 -9.03 -4.62
N PRO A 375 -7.94 -8.66 -3.65
CA PRO A 375 -6.75 -7.82 -3.82
C PRO A 375 -5.65 -8.55 -4.58
N ILE A 376 -4.84 -7.84 -5.38
CA ILE A 376 -3.76 -8.43 -6.19
C ILE A 376 -2.55 -8.83 -5.34
N ALA A 377 -2.24 -8.07 -4.30
CA ALA A 377 -1.16 -8.35 -3.36
C ALA A 377 -1.45 -7.78 -1.97
N VAL A 378 -0.86 -8.36 -0.94
CA VAL A 378 -0.76 -7.78 0.40
C VAL A 378 0.73 -7.70 0.72
N ASP A 379 1.40 -6.60 0.42
CA ASP A 379 2.84 -6.44 0.63
C ASP A 379 3.24 -4.97 0.90
N HIS A 380 3.68 -4.70 2.13
CA HIS A 380 4.17 -3.38 2.54
C HIS A 380 5.40 -2.89 1.77
N SER A 381 6.06 -3.75 0.99
CA SER A 381 7.28 -3.44 0.24
C SER A 381 7.07 -3.27 -1.28
N ALA A 382 5.87 -3.60 -1.78
CA ALA A 382 5.63 -3.75 -3.22
C ALA A 382 4.18 -3.50 -3.67
N ALA A 383 3.31 -2.96 -2.79
CA ALA A 383 1.89 -2.79 -3.12
C ALA A 383 1.50 -1.35 -3.47
N ARG A 384 1.97 -0.36 -2.71
CA ARG A 384 1.59 1.05 -2.87
C ARG A 384 2.39 1.69 -4.03
N PRO A 385 1.73 2.23 -5.06
CA PRO A 385 2.41 2.99 -6.10
C PRO A 385 3.23 4.16 -5.53
N GLY A 386 4.32 4.50 -6.20
CA GLY A 386 5.18 5.65 -5.86
C GLY A 386 5.51 6.47 -7.11
N GLY A 387 4.51 6.70 -7.95
CA GLY A 387 4.64 7.39 -9.23
C GLY A 387 3.77 6.80 -10.35
N ALA A 388 3.81 7.47 -11.50
CA ALA A 388 3.20 7.00 -12.73
C ALA A 388 3.95 5.78 -13.30
N PHE A 389 3.30 5.05 -14.20
CA PHE A 389 4.02 4.06 -15.00
C PHE A 389 5.07 4.73 -15.87
N ILE A 390 6.29 4.20 -15.81
CA ILE A 390 7.43 4.64 -16.61
C ILE A 390 7.62 3.65 -17.75
N ARG A 391 7.84 4.14 -18.97
CA ARG A 391 8.21 3.29 -20.10
C ARG A 391 9.71 2.97 -20.01
N HIS A 392 10.03 1.69 -19.82
CA HIS A 392 11.41 1.21 -19.80
C HIS A 392 11.54 0.04 -20.77
N GLY A 393 12.15 0.28 -21.94
CA GLY A 393 12.14 -0.66 -23.05
C GLY A 393 10.71 -0.96 -23.52
N ASP A 394 10.40 -2.23 -23.73
CA ASP A 394 9.10 -2.67 -24.25
C ASP A 394 7.99 -2.80 -23.18
N ALA A 395 8.34 -2.71 -21.90
CA ALA A 395 7.42 -2.99 -20.80
C ALA A 395 7.18 -1.75 -19.91
N PRO A 396 5.94 -1.49 -19.48
CA PRO A 396 5.68 -0.55 -18.39
C PRO A 396 6.34 -1.02 -17.09
N VAL A 397 6.89 -0.07 -16.35
CA VAL A 397 7.44 -0.27 -15.00
C VAL A 397 6.66 0.61 -14.04
N LEU A 398 6.21 0.03 -12.93
CA LEU A 398 5.56 0.73 -11.84
C LEU A 398 6.57 1.00 -10.71
N PRO A 399 6.85 2.26 -10.38
CA PRO A 399 7.49 2.59 -9.12
C PRO A 399 6.57 2.22 -7.95
N VAL A 400 7.11 1.53 -6.94
CA VAL A 400 6.35 1.12 -5.75
C VAL A 400 7.12 1.39 -4.47
N GLN A 401 6.40 1.87 -3.46
CA GLN A 401 6.96 2.23 -2.18
C GLN A 401 7.43 1.00 -1.41
N ASN A 402 8.61 1.12 -0.80
CA ASN A 402 9.15 0.14 0.13
C ASN A 402 9.00 0.62 1.58
N GLY A 403 7.91 0.18 2.22
CA GLY A 403 7.59 0.50 3.59
C GLY A 403 8.25 -0.40 4.66
N SER A 404 9.16 -1.31 4.30
CA SER A 404 9.71 -2.30 5.24
C SER A 404 10.47 -1.68 6.43
N ARG A 405 11.08 -0.50 6.25
CA ARG A 405 11.82 0.20 7.31
C ARG A 405 10.95 1.23 8.02
N ALA A 406 10.39 2.15 7.24
CA ALA A 406 9.50 3.23 7.64
C ALA A 406 8.68 3.66 6.41
N TYR A 407 7.64 4.49 6.62
CA TYR A 407 6.98 5.18 5.51
C TYR A 407 7.98 6.11 4.81
N GLY A 408 8.05 6.06 3.47
CA GLY A 408 9.12 6.68 2.68
C GLY A 408 10.50 6.01 2.81
N GLY A 409 10.55 4.76 3.27
CA GLY A 409 11.82 4.06 3.56
C GLY A 409 12.63 3.63 2.34
N GLY A 410 12.05 3.74 1.14
CA GLY A 410 12.67 3.46 -0.15
C GLY A 410 11.64 3.26 -1.25
N LEU A 411 12.12 3.04 -2.46
CA LEU A 411 11.31 2.79 -3.66
C LEU A 411 11.89 1.61 -4.43
N GLY A 412 11.02 0.84 -5.06
CA GLY A 412 11.39 -0.24 -5.97
C GLY A 412 10.70 -0.06 -7.32
N LEU A 413 11.19 -0.78 -8.33
CA LEU A 413 10.67 -0.78 -9.68
C LEU A 413 10.13 -2.17 -10.02
N MET A 414 8.84 -2.27 -10.35
CA MET A 414 8.19 -3.51 -10.76
C MET A 414 7.84 -3.47 -12.24
N ARG A 415 8.46 -4.35 -13.03
CA ARG A 415 8.09 -4.51 -14.44
C ARG A 415 6.74 -5.22 -14.55
N LEU A 416 5.81 -4.64 -15.29
CA LEU A 416 4.53 -5.27 -15.58
C LEU A 416 4.73 -6.43 -16.57
N GLU A 417 4.30 -7.63 -16.18
CA GLU A 417 4.43 -8.85 -16.99
C GLU A 417 3.12 -9.23 -17.66
N ARG A 418 2.00 -9.03 -16.95
CA ARG A 418 0.66 -9.34 -17.44
C ARG A 418 -0.38 -8.42 -16.80
N LEU A 419 -1.30 -7.91 -17.60
CA LEU A 419 -2.44 -7.11 -17.16
C LEU A 419 -3.60 -7.35 -18.13
N ASP A 420 -4.53 -8.19 -17.72
CA ASP A 420 -5.77 -8.48 -18.44
C ASP A 420 -6.90 -8.80 -17.45
N ASP A 421 -8.06 -9.24 -17.92
CA ASP A 421 -9.20 -9.56 -17.05
C ASP A 421 -9.00 -10.81 -16.17
N PHE A 422 -7.97 -11.59 -16.46
CA PHE A 422 -7.73 -12.89 -15.82
C PHE A 422 -6.56 -12.83 -14.84
N ASP A 423 -5.53 -12.03 -15.10
CA ASP A 423 -4.37 -11.93 -14.21
C ASP A 423 -3.71 -10.53 -14.21
N VAL A 424 -3.14 -10.20 -13.04
CA VAL A 424 -2.28 -9.03 -12.85
C VAL A 424 -0.98 -9.53 -12.26
N ARG A 425 0.12 -9.42 -13.04
CA ARG A 425 1.42 -9.96 -12.67
C ARG A 425 2.52 -8.94 -12.90
N PHE A 426 3.37 -8.83 -11.89
CA PHE A 426 4.59 -8.03 -11.90
C PHE A 426 5.80 -8.93 -11.63
N ALA A 427 6.94 -8.55 -12.21
CA ALA A 427 8.22 -9.05 -11.77
C ALA A 427 8.49 -8.60 -10.32
N PRO A 428 9.32 -9.33 -9.55
CA PRO A 428 9.73 -8.89 -8.23
C PRO A 428 10.30 -7.46 -8.24
N PRO A 429 10.03 -6.64 -7.20
CA PRO A 429 10.52 -5.27 -7.15
C PRO A 429 12.05 -5.22 -7.15
N CYS A 430 12.62 -4.43 -8.06
CA CYS A 430 14.04 -4.08 -8.06
C CYS A 430 14.23 -2.82 -7.21
N PRO A 431 14.90 -2.87 -6.04
CA PRO A 431 15.10 -1.70 -5.20
C PRO A 431 15.97 -0.65 -5.89
N ILE A 432 15.61 0.64 -5.75
CA ILE A 432 16.45 1.75 -6.18
C ILE A 432 17.57 1.94 -5.15
N GLY A 433 18.82 1.86 -5.61
CA GLY A 433 19.99 2.04 -4.78
C GLY A 433 20.31 3.52 -4.50
N PRO A 434 21.04 3.80 -3.42
CA PRO A 434 21.48 5.15 -3.09
C PRO A 434 22.54 5.63 -4.09
N GLY A 435 22.71 6.94 -4.21
CA GLY A 435 23.74 7.54 -5.05
C GLY A 435 24.03 8.99 -4.67
N PRO A 436 25.14 9.58 -5.15
CA PRO A 436 25.59 10.90 -4.73
C PRO A 436 24.71 12.03 -5.29
N ALA A 437 23.81 11.75 -6.26
CA ALA A 437 22.87 12.76 -6.75
C ALA A 437 21.79 13.09 -5.71
N TRP A 438 21.55 12.20 -4.74
CA TRP A 438 20.60 12.39 -3.65
C TRP A 438 21.14 11.83 -2.33
N VAL A 439 21.57 12.73 -1.44
CA VAL A 439 22.25 12.37 -0.18
C VAL A 439 21.30 11.75 0.86
N ARG A 440 19.98 11.92 0.70
CA ARG A 440 18.98 11.42 1.66
C ARG A 440 18.71 9.92 1.46
N ALA A 441 18.22 9.29 2.53
CA ALA A 441 17.92 7.86 2.52
C ALA A 441 16.60 7.59 1.79
N GLY A 442 16.69 6.94 0.63
CA GLY A 442 15.53 6.51 -0.15
C GLY A 442 14.78 7.67 -0.81
N ILE A 443 13.84 7.30 -1.67
CA ILE A 443 12.84 8.18 -2.25
C ILE A 443 11.45 7.53 -2.07
N HIS A 444 10.39 8.33 -2.16
CA HIS A 444 9.00 7.90 -1.97
C HIS A 444 8.20 7.93 -3.26
N THR A 445 8.48 8.90 -4.13
CA THR A 445 7.91 9.03 -5.47
C THR A 445 9.01 9.19 -6.51
N LEU A 446 8.80 8.65 -7.71
CA LEU A 446 9.61 8.87 -8.91
C LEU A 446 8.69 9.13 -10.09
N ASN A 447 8.88 10.28 -10.76
CA ASN A 447 8.20 10.60 -12.00
C ASN A 447 9.17 11.27 -12.99
N ARG A 448 8.84 11.18 -14.28
CA ARG A 448 9.61 11.81 -15.35
C ARG A 448 8.72 12.24 -16.51
N ALA A 449 8.96 13.44 -17.04
CA ALA A 449 8.40 13.93 -18.29
C ALA A 449 9.54 14.53 -19.12
N GLY A 450 9.79 14.00 -20.31
CA GLY A 450 10.93 14.42 -21.13
C GLY A 450 12.25 14.31 -20.37
N ASN A 451 12.99 15.41 -20.31
CA ASN A 451 14.26 15.51 -19.60
C ASN A 451 14.11 15.90 -18.11
N LEU A 452 12.90 16.20 -17.64
CA LEU A 452 12.62 16.54 -16.26
C LEU A 452 12.30 15.28 -15.45
N GLU A 453 13.15 14.95 -14.50
CA GLU A 453 12.94 13.87 -13.52
C GLU A 453 12.75 14.45 -12.13
N VAL A 454 11.78 13.92 -11.39
CA VAL A 454 11.37 14.40 -10.07
C VAL A 454 11.26 13.26 -9.07
N VAL A 455 11.63 13.56 -7.84
CA VAL A 455 11.58 12.64 -6.70
C VAL A 455 11.16 13.39 -5.43
N ASP A 456 10.77 12.65 -4.40
CA ASP A 456 10.68 13.18 -3.05
C ASP A 456 11.23 12.20 -2.01
N SER A 457 11.53 12.70 -0.81
CA SER A 457 11.90 11.86 0.32
C SER A 457 11.48 12.47 1.65
N ALA A 458 11.22 11.62 2.64
CA ALA A 458 10.99 12.06 4.01
C ALA A 458 12.31 12.56 4.61
N GLY A 459 12.24 13.56 5.50
CA GLY A 459 13.37 14.19 6.19
C GLY A 459 13.18 14.31 7.68
#